data_AF-A0AAU4XAX0-F1
#
_entry.id   AF-A0AAU4XAX0-F1
#
_cell.length_a   1.000
_cell.length_b   1.000
_cell.length_c   1.000
_cell.angle_alpha   90.00
_cell.angle_beta   90.00
_cell.angle_gamma   90.00
#
_symmetry.space_group_name_H-M   'P 1'
#
loop_
_entity.id
_entity.type
_entity.pdbx_description
1 polymer ?
#
loop_
_entity_poly.entity_id
_entity_poly.type
_entity_poly.pdbx_seq_one_letter_code
_entity_poly.pdbx_strand_id
1 'polypeptide(L)'
;MAAEWQNAVAEAQEATGFTGEIVRRTVEGIGTALRLDHRADFYAELGTLADSGGFEAFLNHWWTQALADSAPNGDAREEAVDFADVAVSVYARAVGGPTVTQAEIDALVAGAEAS
;
A
#
# COMPACT_ATOMS: atom_id res chain seq x y z
N MET A 1 -4.36 -5.35 -13.95
CA MET A 1 -3.74 -5.10 -12.64
C MET A 1 -2.26 -4.69 -12.73
N ALA A 2 -1.36 -5.52 -13.29
CA ALA A 2 0.07 -5.22 -13.28
C ALA A 2 0.47 -3.96 -14.08
N ALA A 3 -0.19 -3.70 -15.22
CA ALA A 3 0.07 -2.51 -16.03
C ALA A 3 -0.44 -1.23 -15.34
N GLU A 4 -1.62 -1.31 -14.70
CA GLU A 4 -2.25 -0.24 -13.94
C GLU A 4 -1.40 0.12 -12.72
N TRP A 5 -0.83 -0.87 -12.04
CA TRP A 5 0.12 -0.66 -10.96
C TRP A 5 1.40 0.03 -11.47
N GLN A 6 1.99 -0.44 -12.56
CA GLN A 6 3.19 0.18 -13.14
C GLN A 6 2.94 1.63 -13.55
N ASN A 7 1.79 1.92 -14.15
CA ASN A 7 1.40 3.29 -14.50
C ASN A 7 1.20 4.16 -13.26
N ALA A 8 0.58 3.63 -12.20
CA ALA A 8 0.38 4.35 -10.95
C ALA A 8 1.71 4.70 -10.26
N VAL A 9 2.66 3.77 -10.26
CA VAL A 9 4.03 3.99 -9.77
C VAL A 9 4.73 5.08 -10.58
N ALA A 10 4.65 5.05 -11.91
CA ALA A 10 5.26 6.06 -12.76
C ALA A 10 4.65 7.46 -12.51
N GLU A 11 3.32 7.56 -12.47
CA GLU A 11 2.63 8.82 -12.18
C GLU A 11 2.98 9.36 -10.79
N ALA A 12 3.08 8.48 -9.79
CA ALA A 12 3.50 8.88 -8.45
C ALA A 12 4.95 9.40 -8.43
N GLN A 13 5.88 8.76 -9.15
CA GLN A 13 7.25 9.26 -9.26
C GLN A 13 7.31 10.65 -9.91
N GLU A 14 6.52 10.87 -10.97
CA GLU A 14 6.43 12.18 -11.64
C GLU A 14 5.85 13.24 -10.70
N ALA A 15 4.83 12.89 -9.91
CA ALA A 15 4.13 13.82 -9.02
C ALA A 15 4.96 14.19 -7.77
N THR A 16 5.67 13.23 -7.17
CA THR A 16 6.42 13.44 -5.92
C THR A 16 7.89 13.75 -6.16
N GLY A 17 8.42 13.46 -7.35
CA GLY A 17 9.85 13.55 -7.63
C GLY A 17 10.69 12.46 -6.96
N PHE A 18 10.07 11.36 -6.53
CA PHE A 18 10.74 10.30 -5.78
C PHE A 18 11.85 9.61 -6.59
N THR A 19 13.08 9.70 -6.08
CA THR A 19 14.28 9.10 -6.68
C THR A 19 14.84 7.91 -5.90
N GLY A 20 14.16 7.47 -4.84
CA GLY A 20 14.59 6.33 -4.04
C GLY A 20 14.46 4.98 -4.76
N GLU A 21 14.97 3.93 -4.13
CA GLU A 21 14.81 2.57 -4.65
C GLU A 21 13.33 2.15 -4.57
N ILE A 22 12.79 1.68 -5.70
CA ILE A 22 11.42 1.16 -5.74
C ILE A 22 11.45 -0.35 -5.46
N VAL A 23 10.91 -0.73 -4.32
CA VAL A 23 10.69 -2.13 -3.95
C VAL A 23 9.71 -2.78 -4.92
N ARG A 24 9.96 -4.02 -5.33
CA ARG A 24 8.98 -4.79 -6.13
C ARG A 24 7.77 -5.12 -5.26
N ARG A 25 6.56 -4.77 -5.71
CA ARG A 25 5.30 -5.11 -5.05
C ARG A 25 4.92 -6.58 -5.25
N THR A 26 5.72 -7.47 -4.69
CA THR A 26 5.49 -8.92 -4.60
C THR A 26 5.81 -9.40 -3.19
N VAL A 27 5.27 -10.55 -2.79
CA VAL A 27 5.55 -11.12 -1.45
C VAL A 27 7.06 -11.26 -1.19
N GLU A 28 7.81 -11.75 -2.19
CA GLU A 28 9.26 -11.91 -2.10
C GLU A 28 10.00 -10.57 -2.06
N GLY A 29 9.62 -9.62 -2.91
CA GLY A 29 10.27 -8.30 -2.98
C GLY A 29 10.09 -7.51 -1.70
N ILE A 30 8.85 -7.49 -1.19
CA ILE A 30 8.50 -6.85 0.08
C ILE A 30 9.23 -7.54 1.24
N GLY A 31 9.12 -8.87 1.37
CA GLY A 31 9.77 -9.61 2.46
C GLY A 31 11.30 -9.46 2.48
N THR A 32 11.93 -9.26 1.32
CA THR A 32 13.37 -9.01 1.20
C THR A 32 13.76 -7.60 1.65
N ALA A 33 12.94 -6.59 1.35
CA ALA A 33 13.21 -5.20 1.67
C ALA A 33 12.87 -4.83 3.13
N LEU A 34 11.92 -5.52 3.75
CA LEU A 34 11.54 -5.28 5.14
C LEU A 34 12.72 -5.49 6.11
N ARG A 35 12.77 -4.65 7.14
CA ARG A 35 13.63 -4.84 8.30
C ARG A 35 13.24 -6.13 9.04
N LEU A 36 14.21 -6.73 9.73
CA LEU A 36 14.03 -8.03 10.37
C LEU A 36 12.88 -8.07 11.39
N ASP A 37 12.67 -6.96 12.11
CA ASP A 37 11.60 -6.76 13.09
C ASP A 37 10.20 -6.74 12.45
N HIS A 38 10.06 -6.28 11.20
CA HIS A 38 8.79 -6.25 10.49
C HIS A 38 8.48 -7.54 9.71
N ARG A 39 9.49 -8.34 9.36
CA ARG A 39 9.30 -9.58 8.58
C ARG A 39 8.40 -10.61 9.28
N ALA A 40 8.50 -10.71 10.60
CA ALA A 40 7.70 -11.66 11.37
C ALA A 40 6.20 -11.33 11.25
N ASP A 41 5.85 -10.05 11.42
CA ASP A 41 4.47 -9.56 11.32
C ASP A 41 3.94 -9.71 9.88
N PHE A 42 4.77 -9.40 8.88
CA PHE A 42 4.44 -9.58 7.47
C PHE A 42 4.03 -11.02 7.13
N TYR A 43 4.84 -12.00 7.54
CA TYR A 43 4.53 -13.40 7.26
C TYR A 43 3.41 -13.97 8.14
N ALA A 44 3.23 -13.42 9.35
CA ALA A 44 2.09 -13.78 10.19
C ALA A 44 0.77 -13.34 9.55
N GLU A 45 0.68 -12.09 9.08
CA GLU A 45 -0.50 -11.57 8.39
C GLU A 45 -0.74 -12.27 7.05
N LEU A 46 0.32 -12.57 6.28
CA LEU A 46 0.19 -13.36 5.05
C LEU A 46 -0.48 -14.72 5.31
N GLY A 47 -0.19 -15.35 6.44
CA GLY A 47 -0.76 -16.64 6.84
C GLY A 47 -2.23 -16.58 7.25
N THR A 48 -2.80 -15.40 7.50
CA THR A 48 -4.20 -15.22 7.92
C THR A 48 -5.12 -14.78 6.79
N LEU A 49 -4.59 -14.45 5.61
CA LEU A 49 -5.38 -13.99 4.46
C LEU A 49 -6.20 -15.14 3.86
N ALA A 50 -7.51 -15.11 4.10
CA ALA A 50 -8.47 -16.07 3.55
C ALA A 50 -9.03 -15.68 2.18
N ASP A 51 -9.04 -14.38 1.85
CA ASP A 51 -9.73 -13.83 0.66
C ASP A 51 -8.82 -12.99 -0.23
N SER A 52 -9.11 -13.00 -1.55
CA SER A 52 -8.38 -12.25 -2.57
C SER A 52 -8.48 -10.73 -2.43
N GLY A 53 -9.58 -10.22 -1.85
CA GLY A 53 -9.76 -8.78 -1.60
C GLY A 53 -8.81 -8.23 -0.54
N GLY A 54 -8.51 -9.01 0.50
CA GLY A 54 -7.55 -8.62 1.55
C GLY A 54 -6.11 -8.63 1.05
N PHE A 55 -5.80 -9.44 0.06
CA PHE A 55 -4.44 -9.59 -0.46
C PHE A 55 -3.89 -8.34 -1.14
N GLU A 56 -4.71 -7.58 -1.88
CA GLU A 56 -4.26 -6.32 -2.49
C GLU A 56 -4.00 -5.22 -1.43
N ALA A 57 -4.85 -5.14 -0.40
CA ALA A 57 -4.67 -4.21 0.70
C ALA A 57 -3.40 -4.56 1.51
N PHE A 58 -3.20 -5.86 1.78
CA PHE A 58 -1.98 -6.39 2.37
C PHE A 58 -0.73 -5.99 1.58
N LEU A 59 -0.72 -6.19 0.26
CA LEU A 59 0.42 -5.80 -0.58
C LEU A 59 0.66 -4.28 -0.56
N ASN A 60 -0.39 -3.45 -0.55
CA ASN A 60 -0.24 -1.99 -0.48
C ASN A 60 0.36 -1.54 0.85
N HIS A 61 -0.16 -2.06 1.96
CA HIS A 61 0.31 -1.75 3.29
C HIS A 61 1.79 -2.10 3.46
N TRP A 62 2.15 -3.34 3.16
CA TRP A 62 3.51 -3.83 3.38
C TRP A 62 4.51 -3.33 2.35
N TRP A 63 4.08 -2.98 1.14
CA TRP A 63 4.95 -2.30 0.17
C TRP A 63 5.33 -0.89 0.65
N THR A 64 4.38 -0.15 1.24
CA THR A 64 4.64 1.14 1.87
C THR A 64 5.65 1.00 3.01
N GLN A 65 5.46 0.00 3.86
CA GLN A 65 6.39 -0.29 4.96
C GLN A 65 7.79 -0.67 4.45
N ALA A 66 7.88 -1.48 3.40
CA ALA A 66 9.14 -1.87 2.80
C ALA A 66 9.92 -0.69 2.18
N LEU A 67 9.22 0.25 1.54
CA LEU A 67 9.82 1.49 1.06
C LEU A 67 10.35 2.35 2.22
N ALA A 68 9.55 2.51 3.27
CA ALA A 68 9.93 3.25 4.47
C ALA A 68 11.15 2.63 5.17
N ASP A 69 11.22 1.30 5.22
CA ASP A 69 12.33 0.53 5.78
C ASP A 69 13.62 0.61 4.95
N SER A 70 13.50 0.79 3.63
CA SER A 70 14.64 0.93 2.71
C SER A 70 15.24 2.34 2.73
N ALA A 71 14.55 3.31 3.34
CA ALA A 71 15.00 4.69 3.38
C ALA A 71 16.22 4.86 4.32
N PRO A 72 17.23 5.64 3.92
CA PRO A 72 18.46 5.81 4.70
C PRO A 72 18.29 6.67 5.96
N ASN A 73 17.25 7.51 6.04
CA ASN A 73 17.01 8.43 7.14
C ASN A 73 15.52 8.83 7.23
N GLY A 74 15.18 9.70 8.20
CA GLY A 74 13.81 10.14 8.46
C GLY A 74 13.17 10.90 7.30
N ASP A 75 13.89 11.85 6.70
CA ASP A 75 13.38 12.67 5.59
C ASP A 75 13.11 11.79 4.36
N ALA A 76 14.06 10.93 4.00
CA ALA A 76 13.88 9.98 2.89
C ALA A 76 12.77 8.96 3.17
N ARG A 77 12.51 8.66 4.45
CA ARG A 77 11.39 7.80 4.85
C ARG A 77 10.05 8.49 4.64
N GLU A 78 9.96 9.78 4.96
CA GLU A 78 8.77 10.59 4.71
C GLU A 78 8.50 10.68 3.20
N GLU A 79 9.51 11.01 2.38
CA GLU A 79 9.40 11.02 0.92
C GLU A 79 8.95 9.66 0.34
N ALA A 80 9.47 8.55 0.89
CA ALA A 80 9.08 7.21 0.47
C ALA A 80 7.62 6.88 0.82
N VAL A 81 7.13 7.35 1.97
CA VAL A 81 5.74 7.18 2.38
C VAL A 81 4.80 8.03 1.53
N ASP A 82 5.15 9.29 1.26
CA ASP A 82 4.35 10.18 0.40
C ASP A 82 4.24 9.62 -1.03
N PHE A 83 5.37 9.15 -1.58
CA PHE A 83 5.39 8.44 -2.86
C PHE A 83 4.47 7.21 -2.85
N ALA A 84 4.53 6.41 -1.78
CA ALA A 84 3.74 5.21 -1.70
C ALA A 84 2.23 5.50 -1.62
N ASP A 85 1.84 6.52 -0.85
CA ASP A 85 0.44 6.93 -0.70
C ASP A 85 -0.14 7.43 -2.03
N VAL A 86 0.61 8.24 -2.78
CA VAL A 86 0.22 8.69 -4.12
C VAL A 86 0.09 7.50 -5.08
N ALA A 87 1.06 6.56 -5.10
CA ALA A 87 1.00 5.39 -5.96
C ALA A 87 -0.21 4.50 -5.67
N VAL A 88 -0.50 4.24 -4.39
CA VAL A 88 -1.65 3.44 -3.97
C VAL A 88 -2.96 4.15 -4.31
N SER A 89 -3.05 5.47 -4.10
CA SER A 89 -4.22 6.28 -4.45
C SER A 89 -4.51 6.29 -5.95
N VAL A 90 -3.47 6.48 -6.78
CA VAL A 90 -3.59 6.43 -8.24
C VAL A 90 -3.97 5.02 -8.70
N TYR A 91 -3.41 3.98 -8.10
CA TYR A 91 -3.78 2.60 -8.42
C TYR A 91 -5.25 2.31 -8.07
N ALA A 92 -5.69 2.69 -6.87
CA ALA A 92 -7.07 2.48 -6.40
C ALA A 92 -8.10 3.16 -7.31
N ARG A 93 -7.80 4.37 -7.81
CA ARG A 93 -8.67 5.07 -8.77
C ARG A 93 -8.76 4.32 -10.12
N ALA A 94 -7.65 3.72 -10.56
CA ALA A 94 -7.54 3.08 -11.87
C ALA A 94 -8.24 1.72 -11.93
N VAL A 95 -8.18 0.94 -10.84
CA VAL A 95 -8.83 -0.37 -10.75
C VAL A 95 -10.31 -0.30 -10.36
N GLY A 96 -10.85 0.92 -10.22
CA GLY A 96 -12.22 1.12 -9.75
C GLY A 96 -12.41 0.55 -8.36
N GLY A 97 -11.53 0.93 -7.42
CA GLY A 97 -11.57 0.51 -6.02
C GLY A 97 -12.98 0.62 -5.43
N PRO A 98 -13.27 -0.09 -4.32
CA PRO A 98 -14.62 -0.21 -3.79
C PRO A 98 -15.26 1.18 -3.71
N THR A 99 -16.25 1.41 -4.57
CA THR A 99 -17.04 2.62 -4.51
C THR A 99 -18.00 2.40 -3.37
N VAL A 100 -17.58 2.79 -2.17
CA VAL A 100 -18.52 3.00 -1.08
C VAL A 100 -19.52 4.02 -1.59
N THR A 101 -20.74 3.56 -1.82
CA THR A 101 -21.85 4.41 -2.19
C THR A 101 -22.06 5.46 -1.10
N GLN A 102 -22.65 6.60 -1.44
CA GLN A 102 -23.00 7.62 -0.45
C GLN A 102 -23.81 7.00 0.72
N ALA A 103 -24.63 5.99 0.44
CA ALA A 103 -25.39 5.25 1.43
C ALA A 103 -24.52 4.40 2.38
N GLU A 104 -23.43 3.80 1.91
CA GLU A 104 -22.48 3.06 2.76
C GLU A 104 -21.62 4.02 3.59
N ILE A 105 -21.29 5.20 3.05
CA ILE A 105 -20.64 6.28 3.81
C ILE A 105 -21.57 6.77 4.93
N ASP A 106 -22.83 7.04 4.60
CA ASP A 106 -23.83 7.46 5.59
C ASP A 106 -24.05 6.36 6.64
N ALA A 107 -24.00 5.07 6.28
CA ALA A 107 -24.10 3.96 7.23
C ALA A 107 -22.87 3.85 8.16
N LEU A 108 -21.65 4.06 7.65
CA LEU A 108 -20.44 4.08 8.47
C LEU A 108 -20.42 5.30 9.42
N VAL A 109 -20.90 6.45 8.96
CA VAL A 109 -20.99 7.70 9.74
C VAL A 109 -22.14 7.62 10.76
N ALA A 110 -23.23 6.92 10.46
CA ALA A 110 -24.37 6.71 11.35
C ALA A 110 -24.12 5.66 12.45
N GLY A 111 -22.94 5.03 12.50
CA GLY A 111 -22.48 4.17 13.59
C GLY A 111 -22.55 2.67 13.23
N ALA A 112 -21.56 1.83 13.54
CA ALA A 112 -20.76 1.75 14.77
C ALA A 112 -21.55 1.87 16.09
N GLU A 113 -22.88 2.01 16.03
CA GLU A 113 -23.79 1.89 17.17
C GLU A 113 -24.93 0.93 16.80
N ALA A 114 -24.62 -0.37 16.77
CA ALA A 114 -25.64 -1.40 16.90
C ALA A 114 -25.02 -2.69 17.46
N SER A 115 -25.01 -2.75 18.81
CA SER A 115 -25.09 -3.91 19.71
C SER A 115 -24.25 -5.17 19.41
#